data_AF-A0A2P6NM70-F1
#
_entry.id   AF-A0A2P6NM70-F1
#
_cell.length_a   1.000
_cell.length_b   1.000
_cell.length_c   1.000
_cell.angle_alpha   90.00
_cell.angle_beta   90.00
_cell.angle_gamma   90.00
#
_symmetry.space_group_name_H-M   'P 1'
#
loop_
_entity.id
_entity.type
_entity.pdbx_description
1 polymer ?
#
loop_
_entity_poly.entity_id
_entity_poly.type
_entity_poly.pdbx_seq_one_letter_code
_entity_poly.pdbx_strand_id
1 'polypeptide(L)'
;MHPQERFAELKTDQRRVNNNFATGCCGICLLFLVFTFFGASVFTIYISKVLPETGNPLLDTIREDHHYCYLIPLSLMTTYLFFFNNWLAMKFFRHA
;
A
#
# COMPACT_ATOMS: atom_id res chain seq x y z
N MET A 1 39.11 17.15 -25.13
CA MET A 1 38.02 16.30 -24.61
C MET A 1 37.26 15.71 -25.79
N HIS A 2 37.24 14.39 -25.94
CA HIS A 2 36.73 13.75 -27.16
C HIS A 2 35.19 13.76 -27.16
N PRO A 3 34.51 14.07 -28.28
CA PRO A 3 33.05 14.16 -28.36
C PRO A 3 32.33 12.90 -27.85
N GLN A 4 32.92 11.73 -28.07
CA GLN A 4 32.38 10.42 -27.68
C GLN A 4 32.25 10.26 -26.16
N GLU A 5 33.20 10.79 -25.38
CA GLU A 5 33.17 10.69 -23.92
C GLU A 5 32.06 11.56 -23.32
N ARG A 6 31.81 12.73 -23.92
CA ARG A 6 30.71 13.60 -23.51
C ARG A 6 29.33 12.97 -23.77
N PHE A 7 29.17 12.21 -24.86
CA PHE A 7 27.92 11.47 -25.10
C PHE A 7 27.71 10.31 -24.12
N ALA A 8 28.80 9.65 -23.69
CA ALA A 8 28.73 8.63 -22.66
C ALA A 8 28.29 9.21 -21.31
N GLU A 9 28.88 10.34 -20.89
CA GLU A 9 28.53 11.06 -19.66
C GLU A 9 27.07 11.50 -19.64
N LEU A 10 26.57 12.07 -20.74
CA LEU A 10 25.17 12.47 -20.87
C LEU A 10 24.20 11.29 -20.74
N LYS A 11 24.55 10.12 -21.28
CA LYS A 11 23.70 8.93 -21.21
C LYS A 11 23.64 8.36 -19.79
N THR A 12 24.73 8.42 -19.03
CA THR A 12 24.76 8.05 -17.61
C THR A 12 23.93 9.00 -16.76
N ASP A 13 24.01 10.31 -17.01
CA ASP A 13 23.23 11.30 -16.28
C ASP A 13 21.73 11.17 -16.56
N GLN A 14 21.37 11.01 -17.84
CA GLN A 14 19.98 10.78 -18.24
C GLN A 14 19.42 9.49 -17.63
N ARG A 15 20.21 8.41 -17.61
CA ARG A 15 19.85 7.14 -16.95
C ARG A 15 19.65 7.33 -15.43
N ARG A 16 20.50 8.11 -14.78
CA ARG A 16 20.39 8.39 -13.34
C ARG A 16 19.11 9.15 -13.03
N VAL A 17 18.77 10.18 -13.81
CA VAL A 17 17.52 10.94 -13.67
C VAL A 17 16.29 10.04 -13.89
N ASN A 18 16.29 9.22 -14.94
CA ASN A 18 15.18 8.31 -15.24
C ASN A 18 14.97 7.27 -14.11
N ASN A 19 16.04 6.70 -13.57
CA ASN A 19 15.95 5.72 -12.49
C ASN A 19 15.44 6.33 -11.18
N ASN A 20 15.86 7.57 -10.86
CA ASN A 20 15.38 8.27 -9.68
C ASN A 20 13.89 8.62 -9.79
N PHE A 21 13.45 9.05 -10.97
CA PHE A 21 12.04 9.32 -11.23
C PHE A 21 11.19 8.04 -11.18
N ALA A 22 11.66 6.95 -11.80
CA ALA A 22 11.00 5.65 -11.77
C ALA A 22 10.90 5.11 -10.33
N THR A 23 11.96 5.25 -9.53
CA THR A 23 11.98 4.81 -8.13
C THR A 23 11.00 5.61 -7.27
N GLY A 24 10.93 6.93 -7.45
CA GLY A 24 9.96 7.78 -6.75
C GLY A 24 8.51 7.47 -7.13
N CYS A 25 8.23 7.29 -8.43
CA CYS A 25 6.91 6.96 -8.93
C CYS A 25 6.44 5.58 -8.43
N CYS A 26 7.30 4.55 -8.52
CA CYS A 26 7.00 3.22 -8.00
C CYS A 26 6.70 3.25 -6.49
N GLY A 27 7.43 4.04 -5.72
CA GLY A 27 7.18 4.21 -4.28
C GLY A 27 5.78 4.78 -3.99
N ILE A 28 5.40 5.85 -4.69
CA ILE A 28 4.09 6.49 -4.51
C ILE A 28 2.96 5.56 -4.97
N CYS A 29 3.13 4.87 -6.10
CA CYS A 29 2.16 3.89 -6.60
C CYS A 29 1.95 2.74 -5.60
N LEU A 30 3.01 2.22 -4.98
CA LEU A 30 2.91 1.16 -3.98
C LEU A 30 2.17 1.64 -2.72
N LEU A 31 2.43 2.86 -2.26
CA LEU A 31 1.73 3.43 -1.11
C LEU A 31 0.23 3.59 -1.38
N PHE A 32 -0.14 4.11 -2.56
CA PHE A 32 -1.54 4.22 -2.97
C PHE A 32 -2.21 2.85 -3.12
N LEU A 33 -1.52 1.86 -3.68
CA LEU A 33 -2.03 0.50 -3.85
C LEU A 33 -2.30 -0.15 -2.49
N VAL A 34 -1.37 -0.04 -1.53
CA VAL A 34 -1.57 -0.57 -0.18
C VAL A 34 -2.71 0.16 0.53
N PHE A 35 -2.79 1.48 0.42
CA PHE A 35 -3.85 2.27 1.05
C PHE A 35 -5.24 1.91 0.51
N THR A 36 -5.37 1.78 -0.81
CA THR A 36 -6.63 1.41 -1.47
C THR A 36 -7.03 -0.03 -1.17
N PHE A 37 -6.08 -0.97 -1.17
CA PHE A 37 -6.35 -2.37 -0.83
C PHE A 37 -6.78 -2.52 0.64
N PHE A 38 -6.08 -1.84 1.55
CA PHE A 38 -6.43 -1.83 2.98
C PHE A 38 -7.79 -1.17 3.21
N GLY A 39 -8.03 0.01 2.61
CA GLY A 39 -9.31 0.71 2.69
C GLY A 39 -10.47 -0.10 2.13
N ALA A 40 -10.28 -0.78 0.99
CA ALA A 40 -11.29 -1.67 0.42
C ALA A 40 -11.59 -2.85 1.35
N SER A 41 -10.57 -3.46 1.96
CA SER A 41 -10.77 -4.55 2.92
C SER A 41 -11.60 -4.12 4.13
N VAL A 42 -11.29 -2.96 4.73
CA VAL A 42 -12.06 -2.39 5.85
C VAL A 42 -13.48 -2.04 5.39
N PHE A 43 -13.64 -1.43 4.23
CA PHE A 43 -14.94 -1.06 3.66
C PHE A 43 -15.84 -2.27 3.43
N THR A 44 -15.33 -3.37 2.87
CA THR A 44 -16.09 -4.62 2.70
C THR A 44 -16.60 -5.16 4.04
N ILE A 45 -15.77 -5.07 5.09
CA ILE A 45 -16.13 -5.50 6.44
C ILE A 45 -17.27 -4.64 7.03
N TYR A 46 -17.20 -3.32 6.84
CA TYR A 46 -18.25 -2.40 7.29
C TYR A 46 -19.55 -2.55 6.48
N ILE A 47 -19.45 -2.72 5.15
CA ILE A 47 -20.59 -2.96 4.27
C ILE A 47 -21.37 -4.20 4.69
N SER A 48 -20.69 -5.28 5.04
CA SER A 48 -21.32 -6.53 5.51
C SER A 48 -22.21 -6.32 6.75
N LYS A 49 -21.92 -5.32 7.59
CA LYS A 49 -22.72 -4.97 8.78
C LYS A 49 -23.93 -4.07 8.48
N VAL A 50 -23.90 -3.31 7.37
CA VAL A 50 -24.89 -2.27 7.05
C VAL A 50 -25.96 -2.76 6.06
N LEU A 51 -25.71 -3.80 5.28
CA LEU A 51 -26.72 -4.31 4.35
C LEU A 51 -27.84 -5.06 5.09
N PRO A 52 -29.12 -4.69 4.88
CA PRO A 52 -30.26 -5.50 5.29
C PRO A 52 -30.35 -6.78 4.46
N GLU A 53 -31.12 -7.76 4.94
CA GLU A 53 -31.41 -9.07 4.33
C GLU A 53 -31.82 -8.91 2.85
N THR A 54 -30.84 -8.91 1.97
CA THR A 54 -31.05 -9.00 0.53
C THR A 54 -30.88 -10.49 0.28
N GLY A 55 -31.99 -11.21 0.03
CA GLY A 55 -32.09 -12.68 -0.04
C GLY A 55 -31.24 -13.39 -1.11
N ASN A 56 -30.00 -12.95 -1.31
CA ASN A 56 -28.94 -13.61 -2.04
C ASN A 56 -28.10 -14.44 -1.05
N PRO A 57 -27.97 -15.76 -1.28
CA PRO A 57 -27.33 -16.69 -0.32
C PRO A 57 -25.86 -16.39 -0.03
N LEU A 58 -25.15 -15.73 -0.96
CA LEU A 58 -23.76 -15.30 -0.76
C LEU A 58 -23.61 -14.19 0.30
N LEU A 59 -24.56 -13.25 0.34
CA LEU A 59 -24.51 -12.15 1.32
C LEU A 59 -24.92 -12.62 2.71
N ASP A 60 -25.85 -13.58 2.76
CA ASP A 60 -26.37 -14.14 4.02
C ASP A 60 -25.34 -15.03 4.72
N THR A 61 -24.58 -15.82 3.95
CA THR A 61 -23.50 -16.67 4.48
C THR A 61 -22.38 -15.86 5.13
N ILE A 62 -22.07 -14.66 4.59
CA ILE A 62 -21.03 -13.78 5.16
C ILE A 62 -21.55 -13.11 6.45
N ARG A 63 -22.88 -12.90 6.55
CA ARG A 63 -23.53 -12.25 7.70
C ARG A 63 -23.60 -13.15 8.94
N GLU A 64 -23.89 -14.45 8.77
CA GLU A 64 -23.98 -15.40 9.89
C GLU A 64 -22.64 -15.63 10.62
N ASP A 65 -21.53 -15.25 10.01
CA ASP A 65 -20.21 -15.43 10.60
C ASP A 65 -19.96 -14.40 11.73
N HIS A 66 -20.42 -14.72 12.93
CA HIS A 66 -20.18 -13.96 14.17
C HIS A 66 -18.68 -13.69 14.48
N HIS A 67 -17.76 -14.35 13.75
CA HIS A 67 -16.31 -14.16 13.82
C HIS A 67 -15.83 -12.76 13.41
N TYR A 68 -16.66 -11.97 12.73
CA TYR A 68 -16.29 -10.61 12.31
C TYR A 68 -16.03 -9.62 13.46
N CYS A 69 -16.42 -9.95 14.71
CA CYS A 69 -16.05 -9.14 15.88
C CYS A 69 -14.53 -9.13 16.14
N TYR A 70 -13.83 -10.21 15.80
CA TYR A 70 -12.37 -10.30 15.90
C TYR A 70 -11.64 -9.60 14.76
N LEU A 71 -12.33 -9.30 13.67
CA LEU A 71 -11.73 -8.63 12.52
C LEU A 71 -11.43 -7.14 12.81
N ILE A 72 -12.19 -6.53 13.72
CA ILE A 72 -11.96 -5.15 14.17
C ILE A 72 -10.62 -5.02 14.90
N PRO A 73 -10.34 -5.77 16.00
CA PRO A 73 -9.04 -5.71 16.65
C PRO A 73 -7.92 -6.20 15.73
N LEU A 74 -8.19 -7.14 14.82
CA LEU A 74 -7.22 -7.57 13.82
C LEU A 74 -6.83 -6.43 12.87
N SER A 75 -7.81 -5.67 12.35
CA SER A 75 -7.56 -4.51 11.47
C SER A 75 -6.82 -3.37 12.19
N LEU A 76 -7.11 -3.16 13.48
CA LEU A 76 -6.37 -2.22 14.32
C LEU A 76 -4.92 -2.68 14.49
N MET A 77 -4.70 -3.98 14.71
CA MET A 77 -3.37 -4.53 14.89
C MET A 77 -2.53 -4.46 13.62
N THR A 78 -3.13 -4.73 12.45
CA THR A 78 -2.45 -4.57 11.15
C THR A 78 -2.12 -3.10 10.85
N THR A 79 -3.05 -2.18 11.15
CA THR A 79 -2.84 -0.73 10.97
C THR A 79 -1.68 -0.24 11.83
N TYR A 80 -1.66 -0.65 13.10
CA TYR A 80 -0.60 -0.30 14.05
C TYR A 80 0.78 -0.78 13.55
N LEU A 81 0.89 -2.04 13.11
CA LEU A 81 2.13 -2.59 12.56
C LEU A 81 2.61 -1.82 11.33
N PHE A 82 1.70 -1.39 10.45
CA PHE A 82 2.05 -0.62 9.26
C PHE A 82 2.61 0.76 9.60
N PHE A 83 1.90 1.53 10.44
CA PHE A 83 2.37 2.84 10.89
C PHE A 83 3.69 2.74 11.66
N PHE A 84 3.81 1.73 12.52
CA PHE A 84 5.03 1.50 13.28
C PHE A 84 6.21 1.16 12.36
N ASN A 85 6.06 0.24 11.41
CA ASN A 85 7.11 -0.10 10.45
C ASN A 85 7.45 1.07 9.52
N ASN A 86 6.48 1.86 9.07
CA ASN A 86 6.74 3.04 8.26
C ASN A 86 7.57 4.09 9.02
N TRP A 87 7.22 4.33 10.29
CA TRP A 87 8.00 5.19 11.16
C TRP A 87 9.41 4.63 11.45
N LEU A 88 9.50 3.33 11.71
CA LEU A 88 10.75 2.62 11.95
C LEU A 88 11.68 2.71 10.75
N ALA A 89 11.16 2.54 9.53
CA ALA A 89 11.92 2.70 8.29
C ALA A 89 12.52 4.10 8.18
N MET A 90 11.74 5.16 8.45
CA MET A 90 12.26 6.54 8.45
C MET A 90 13.36 6.76 9.50
N LYS A 91 13.32 6.03 10.62
CA LYS A 91 14.35 6.10 11.67
C LYS A 91 15.62 5.36 11.26
N PHE A 92 15.51 4.16 10.69
CA PHE A 92 16.65 3.37 10.24
C PHE A 92 17.39 4.05 9.08
N PHE A 93 16.69 4.53 8.06
CA PHE A 93 17.32 5.18 6.90
C PHE A 93 17.96 6.54 7.21
N ARG A 94 17.68 7.14 8.37
CA ARG A 94 18.29 8.41 8.78
C ARG A 94 19.64 8.22 9.50
N HIS A 95 19.91 7.02 9.97
CA HIS A 95 21.14 6.68 10.69
C HIS A 95 22.01 5.67 9.93
N ALA A 96 21.64 5.34 8.69
CA ALA A 96 22.38 4.47 7.78
C ALA A 96 23.19 5.31 6.77
#